data_AF-A0A1F5J5C9-F1
#
_entry.id   AF-A0A1F5J5C9-F1
#
_cell.length_a   1.000
_cell.length_b   1.000
_cell.length_c   1.000
_cell.angle_alpha   90.00
_cell.angle_beta   90.00
_cell.angle_gamma   90.00
#
_symmetry.space_group_name_H-M   'P 1'
#
loop_
_entity.id
_entity.type
_entity.pdbx_description
1 polymer ?
#
loop_
_entity_poly.entity_id
_entity_poly.type
_entity_poly.pdbx_seq_one_letter_code
_entity_poly.pdbx_strand_id
1 'polypeptide(L)'
;MIPAAAYAQDGSVQQKGIAIFVEKRCYTCHTVKAESAQIEAAKEAFAKSKGVELKESAEDKDESKGGDLSNIGADRTQEWLTKFLKNPKDYFKDTPDCKKLAKKKERKKFKGTDAEFQDLVAWIETLKSGNKQEAGFESCLKE
;
A
#
# COMPACT_ATOMS: atom_id res chain seq x y z
N MET A 1 -11.71 13.75 -28.47
CA MET A 1 -12.49 12.59 -28.01
C MET A 1 -11.48 11.56 -27.51
N ILE A 2 -11.30 11.45 -26.20
CA ILE A 2 -10.37 10.47 -25.61
C ILE A 2 -11.11 9.11 -25.59
N PRO A 3 -10.52 8.02 -26.10
CA PRO A 3 -11.23 6.76 -26.29
C PRO A 3 -11.62 6.11 -24.95
N ALA A 4 -12.88 5.68 -24.85
CA ALA A 4 -13.49 5.02 -23.70
C ALA A 4 -12.86 3.64 -23.34
N ALA A 5 -11.86 3.18 -24.09
CA ALA A 5 -11.16 1.92 -23.85
C ALA A 5 -10.10 1.99 -22.73
N ALA A 6 -9.63 3.19 -22.34
CA ALA A 6 -8.67 3.33 -21.24
C ALA A 6 -9.31 3.00 -19.88
N TYR A 7 -10.58 3.39 -19.66
CA TYR A 7 -11.27 3.20 -18.39
C TYR A 7 -11.67 1.74 -18.06
N ALA A 8 -11.67 0.85 -19.06
CA ALA A 8 -12.03 -0.56 -18.84
C ALA A 8 -10.83 -1.41 -18.34
N GLN A 9 -9.60 -1.02 -18.67
CA GLN A 9 -8.40 -1.72 -18.19
C GLN A 9 -8.04 -1.30 -16.76
N ASP A 10 -8.16 0.01 -16.46
CA ASP A 10 -7.85 0.59 -15.15
C ASP A 10 -8.76 0.04 -14.03
N GLY A 11 -10.04 -0.21 -14.32
CA GLY A 11 -10.96 -0.82 -13.35
C GLY A 11 -10.51 -2.21 -12.90
N SER A 12 -9.90 -3.00 -13.79
CA SER A 12 -9.43 -4.36 -13.45
C SER A 12 -8.18 -4.36 -12.58
N VAL A 13 -7.21 -3.46 -12.87
CA VAL A 13 -5.98 -3.32 -12.08
C VAL A 13 -6.30 -2.73 -10.71
N GLN A 14 -7.14 -1.68 -10.66
CA GLN A 14 -7.61 -1.07 -9.44
C GLN A 14 -8.36 -2.08 -8.56
N GLN A 15 -9.36 -2.78 -9.11
CA GLN A 15 -10.13 -3.76 -8.32
C GLN A 15 -9.27 -4.90 -7.78
N LYS A 16 -8.37 -5.47 -8.59
CA LYS A 16 -7.45 -6.54 -8.14
C LYS A 16 -6.50 -6.04 -7.05
N GLY A 17 -5.86 -4.90 -7.27
CA GLY A 17 -4.92 -4.30 -6.32
C GLY A 17 -5.58 -3.97 -4.99
N ILE A 18 -6.76 -3.33 -5.01
CA ILE A 18 -7.54 -3.03 -3.81
C ILE A 18 -7.97 -4.31 -3.09
N ALA A 19 -8.44 -5.33 -3.81
CA ALA A 19 -8.81 -6.59 -3.20
C ALA A 19 -7.62 -7.19 -2.43
N ILE A 20 -6.45 -7.23 -3.05
CA ILE A 20 -5.22 -7.74 -2.42
C ILE A 20 -4.81 -6.85 -1.24
N PHE A 21 -4.90 -5.53 -1.35
CA PHE A 21 -4.63 -4.58 -0.26
C PHE A 21 -5.50 -4.85 0.97
N VAL A 22 -6.78 -5.15 0.76
CA VAL A 22 -7.72 -5.50 1.84
C VAL A 22 -7.44 -6.90 2.39
N GLU A 23 -7.33 -7.90 1.53
CA GLU A 23 -7.11 -9.30 1.92
C GLU A 23 -5.82 -9.50 2.70
N LYS A 24 -4.74 -8.80 2.31
CA LYS A 24 -3.46 -8.83 3.02
C LYS A 24 -3.38 -7.83 4.17
N ARG A 25 -4.49 -7.16 4.51
CA ARG A 25 -4.63 -6.22 5.64
C ARG A 25 -3.67 -5.03 5.58
N CYS A 26 -3.30 -4.57 4.38
CA CYS A 26 -2.42 -3.41 4.22
C CYS A 26 -3.08 -2.13 4.78
N TYR A 27 -4.41 -2.06 4.76
CA TYR A 27 -5.21 -0.95 5.29
C TYR A 27 -5.05 -0.73 6.81
N THR A 28 -4.57 -1.70 7.57
CA THR A 28 -4.37 -1.54 9.03
C THR A 28 -3.17 -0.66 9.35
N CYS A 29 -2.29 -0.40 8.37
CA CYS A 29 -1.13 0.47 8.53
C CYS A 29 -1.19 1.68 7.59
N HIS A 30 -1.69 1.48 6.37
CA HIS A 30 -1.68 2.47 5.29
C HIS A 30 -3.09 2.98 4.99
N THR A 31 -3.19 4.25 4.62
CA THR A 31 -4.40 4.80 4.00
C THR A 31 -4.18 5.01 2.51
N VAL A 32 -5.26 5.02 1.74
CA VAL A 32 -5.28 5.50 0.36
C VAL A 32 -6.51 6.40 0.22
N LYS A 33 -6.36 7.65 0.62
CA LYS A 33 -7.47 8.62 0.63
C LYS A 33 -8.11 8.79 -0.75
N ALA A 34 -7.30 8.78 -1.81
CA ALA A 34 -7.76 8.90 -3.20
C ALA A 34 -8.78 7.83 -3.61
N GLU A 35 -8.72 6.65 -2.98
CA GLU A 35 -9.55 5.50 -3.32
C GLU A 35 -10.26 4.90 -2.09
N SER A 36 -10.50 5.76 -1.08
CA SER A 36 -11.07 5.33 0.19
C SER A 36 -12.43 4.66 0.04
N ALA A 37 -13.30 5.17 -0.84
CA ALA A 37 -14.61 4.57 -1.10
C ALA A 37 -14.51 3.15 -1.66
N GLN A 38 -13.58 2.90 -2.59
CA GLN A 38 -13.35 1.60 -3.19
C GLN A 38 -12.75 0.61 -2.18
N ILE A 39 -11.86 1.09 -1.30
CA ILE A 39 -11.27 0.28 -0.22
C ILE A 39 -12.32 -0.10 0.82
N GLU A 40 -13.21 0.80 1.23
CA GLU A 40 -14.28 0.47 2.17
C GLU A 40 -15.26 -0.55 1.56
N ALA A 41 -15.64 -0.37 0.29
CA ALA A 41 -16.47 -1.36 -0.40
C ALA A 41 -15.78 -2.74 -0.48
N ALA A 42 -14.48 -2.78 -0.74
CA ALA A 42 -13.71 -4.03 -0.74
C ALA A 42 -13.56 -4.64 0.66
N LYS A 43 -13.43 -3.83 1.72
CA LYS A 43 -13.46 -4.26 3.13
C LYS A 43 -14.79 -4.95 3.44
N GLU A 44 -15.92 -4.33 3.10
CA GLU A 44 -17.25 -4.90 3.30
C GLU A 44 -17.44 -6.21 2.52
N ALA A 45 -17.02 -6.24 1.25
CA ALA A 45 -17.09 -7.44 0.42
C ALA A 45 -16.24 -8.58 0.99
N PHE A 46 -15.02 -8.28 1.43
CA PHE A 46 -14.13 -9.24 2.08
C PHE A 46 -14.72 -9.77 3.39
N ALA A 47 -15.20 -8.88 4.25
CA ALA A 47 -15.88 -9.19 5.51
C ALA A 47 -17.02 -10.20 5.29
N LYS A 48 -17.91 -9.88 4.36
CA LYS A 48 -19.04 -10.74 3.97
C LYS A 48 -18.58 -12.08 3.41
N SER A 49 -17.55 -12.11 2.56
CA SER A 49 -17.04 -13.34 1.95
C SER A 49 -16.41 -14.30 2.96
N LYS A 50 -15.82 -13.77 4.03
CA LYS A 50 -15.16 -14.56 5.09
C LYS A 50 -16.05 -14.80 6.30
N GLY A 51 -17.23 -14.19 6.36
CA GLY A 51 -18.12 -14.24 7.53
C GLY A 51 -17.47 -13.62 8.77
N VAL A 52 -16.62 -12.61 8.58
CA VAL A 52 -15.90 -11.92 9.67
C VAL A 52 -16.28 -10.45 9.72
N GLU A 53 -16.28 -9.86 10.91
CA GLU A 53 -16.39 -8.42 11.05
C GLU A 53 -14.99 -7.81 11.11
N LEU A 54 -14.69 -6.87 10.22
CA LEU A 54 -13.42 -6.16 10.21
C LEU A 54 -13.47 -5.04 11.26
N LYS A 55 -13.27 -5.40 12.53
CA LYS A 55 -13.08 -4.39 13.58
C LYS A 55 -11.70 -3.76 13.42
N GLU A 56 -11.65 -2.45 13.13
CA GLU A 56 -10.45 -1.65 13.29
C GLU A 56 -10.23 -1.44 14.79
N SER A 57 -9.10 -1.92 15.30
CA SER A 57 -8.74 -1.79 16.71
C SER A 57 -8.27 -0.36 17.01
N ALA A 58 -8.31 0.04 18.28
CA ALA A 58 -7.76 1.34 18.70
C ALA A 58 -6.25 1.45 18.39
N GLU A 59 -5.54 0.33 18.32
CA GLU A 59 -4.14 0.25 17.88
C GLU A 59 -3.94 0.46 16.37
N ASP A 60 -4.99 0.26 15.56
CA ASP A 60 -5.00 0.58 14.12
C ASP A 60 -5.26 2.10 13.88
N LYS A 61 -5.77 2.81 14.89
CA LYS A 61 -6.04 4.26 14.86
C LYS A 61 -4.89 5.12 15.38
N ASP A 62 -3.91 4.51 16.03
CA ASP A 62 -2.72 5.20 16.54
C ASP A 62 -1.73 5.41 15.38
N GLU A 63 -1.77 6.62 14.82
CA GLU A 63 -0.85 7.14 13.79
C GLU A 63 -0.59 6.15 12.65
N SER A 64 -1.44 6.07 11.62
CA SER A 64 -1.26 5.23 10.41
C SER A 64 0.23 5.00 10.12
N LYS A 65 0.81 3.92 10.66
CA LYS A 65 2.28 3.80 10.73
C LYS A 65 2.83 3.80 9.31
N GLY A 66 1.97 3.40 8.36
CA GLY A 66 2.00 3.44 6.90
C GLY A 66 2.25 4.77 6.21
N GLY A 67 1.66 5.84 6.73
CA GLY A 67 1.35 7.01 5.92
C GLY A 67 0.27 6.73 4.87
N ASP A 68 -0.14 7.79 4.17
CA ASP A 68 -1.03 7.73 3.01
C ASP A 68 -0.23 7.32 1.77
N LEU A 69 -0.78 6.43 0.94
CA LEU A 69 -0.18 5.94 -0.30
C LEU A 69 -0.79 6.58 -1.55
N SER A 70 -1.75 7.51 -1.40
CA SER A 70 -2.47 8.13 -2.52
C SER A 70 -1.59 8.74 -3.62
N ASN A 71 -0.33 9.08 -3.32
CA ASN A 71 0.63 9.66 -4.26
C ASN A 71 1.93 8.85 -4.46
N ILE A 72 2.02 7.62 -3.94
CA ILE A 72 3.30 6.90 -3.91
C ILE A 72 3.84 6.56 -5.30
N GLY A 73 2.97 6.37 -6.28
CA GLY A 73 3.32 6.12 -7.68
C GLY A 73 3.92 7.34 -8.40
N ALA A 74 3.80 8.55 -7.82
CA ALA A 74 4.46 9.73 -8.34
C ALA A 74 5.95 9.79 -7.90
N ASP A 75 6.26 9.21 -6.74
CA ASP A 75 7.60 9.25 -6.14
C ASP A 75 8.39 7.93 -6.35
N ARG A 76 7.71 6.81 -6.62
CA ARG A 76 8.30 5.46 -6.69
C ARG A 76 7.84 4.70 -7.94
N THR A 77 8.79 4.02 -8.57
CA THR A 77 8.55 3.17 -9.75
C THR A 77 8.10 1.76 -9.36
N GLN A 78 7.48 1.03 -10.29
CA GLN A 78 7.18 -0.41 -10.13
C GLN A 78 8.41 -1.23 -9.70
N GLU A 79 9.58 -0.96 -10.27
CA GLU A 79 10.81 -1.67 -9.91
C GLU A 79 11.21 -1.43 -8.45
N TRP A 80 11.12 -0.18 -8.00
CA TRP A 80 11.41 0.18 -6.62
C TRP A 80 10.42 -0.49 -5.67
N LEU A 81 9.12 -0.41 -5.96
CA LEU A 81 8.05 -1.02 -5.16
C LEU A 81 8.23 -2.54 -5.07
N THR A 82 8.58 -3.19 -6.17
CA THR A 82 8.87 -4.63 -6.25
C THR A 82 10.02 -5.02 -5.33
N LYS A 83 11.13 -4.28 -5.33
CA LYS A 83 12.29 -4.56 -4.49
C LYS A 83 11.96 -4.30 -3.01
N PHE A 84 11.34 -3.16 -2.73
CA PHE A 84 11.02 -2.74 -1.38
C PHE A 84 10.04 -3.70 -0.68
N LEU A 85 8.90 -4.03 -1.30
CA LEU A 85 7.87 -4.86 -0.66
C LEU A 85 8.30 -6.34 -0.45
N LYS A 86 9.28 -6.82 -1.22
CA LYS A 86 9.89 -8.15 -1.03
C LYS A 86 10.72 -8.21 0.24
N ASN A 87 11.54 -7.18 0.51
CA ASN A 87 12.31 -7.11 1.75
C ASN A 87 12.47 -5.66 2.27
N PRO A 88 11.45 -5.12 2.95
CA PRO A 88 11.50 -3.73 3.40
C PRO A 88 12.61 -3.43 4.42
N LYS A 89 13.00 -4.42 5.22
CA LYS A 89 14.01 -4.26 6.27
C LYS A 89 15.40 -3.99 5.71
N ASP A 90 15.74 -4.63 4.61
CA ASP A 90 17.04 -4.48 3.97
C ASP A 90 17.20 -3.12 3.32
N TYR A 91 16.08 -2.46 3.02
CA TYR A 91 16.04 -1.12 2.45
C TYR A 91 16.36 -0.01 3.44
N PHE A 92 16.51 -0.27 4.74
CA PHE A 92 16.95 0.75 5.71
C PHE A 92 18.48 0.84 5.81
N LYS A 93 19.00 2.06 5.91
CA LYS A 93 20.42 2.34 6.17
C LYS A 93 20.87 1.74 7.51
N ASP A 94 22.13 1.29 7.56
CA ASP A 94 22.72 0.63 8.74
C ASP A 94 23.22 1.63 9.80
N THR A 95 22.47 2.70 10.07
CA THR A 95 22.83 3.70 11.10
C THR A 95 21.97 3.51 12.35
N PRO A 96 22.47 3.86 13.56
CA PRO A 96 21.72 3.70 14.80
C PRO A 96 20.34 4.36 14.79
N ASP A 97 20.21 5.55 14.19
CA ASP A 97 18.93 6.27 14.12
C ASP A 97 17.96 5.65 13.11
N CYS A 98 18.46 5.19 11.97
CA CYS A 98 17.65 4.47 10.99
C CYS A 98 17.23 3.08 11.48
N LYS A 99 18.04 2.41 12.31
CA LYS A 99 17.63 1.16 12.99
C LYS A 99 16.48 1.37 13.97
N LYS A 100 16.49 2.47 14.73
CA LYS A 100 15.37 2.82 15.62
C LYS A 100 14.11 3.12 14.82
N LEU A 101 14.24 3.89 13.75
CA LEU A 101 13.12 4.22 12.86
C LEU A 101 12.56 2.99 12.15
N ALA A 102 13.43 2.09 11.67
CA ALA A 102 13.05 0.83 11.02
C ALA A 102 12.25 -0.09 11.97
N LYS A 103 12.60 -0.13 13.26
CA LYS A 103 11.82 -0.84 14.27
C LYS A 103 10.46 -0.17 14.53
N LYS A 104 10.40 1.17 14.58
CA LYS A 104 9.15 1.91 14.82
C LYS A 104 8.19 1.87 13.62
N LYS A 105 8.73 1.89 12.40
CA LYS A 105 7.99 1.94 11.12
C LYS A 105 8.13 0.64 10.33
N GLU A 106 8.29 -0.49 11.02
CA GLU A 106 8.55 -1.79 10.39
C GLU A 106 7.44 -2.13 9.39
N ARG A 107 7.83 -2.33 8.13
CA ARG A 107 6.98 -2.89 7.09
C ARG A 107 7.20 -4.39 7.03
N LYS A 108 6.13 -5.15 7.16
CA LYS A 108 6.17 -6.60 6.94
C LYS A 108 6.41 -6.86 5.46
N LYS A 109 7.23 -7.87 5.15
CA LYS A 109 7.33 -8.38 3.78
C LYS A 109 5.96 -8.82 3.29
N PHE A 110 5.69 -8.62 2.01
CA PHE A 110 4.46 -9.12 1.40
C PHE A 110 4.38 -10.65 1.54
N LYS A 111 3.18 -11.16 1.81
CA LYS A 111 2.89 -12.60 1.91
C LYS A 111 1.73 -12.93 0.97
N GLY A 112 2.04 -13.55 -0.16
CA GLY A 112 1.09 -13.94 -1.19
C GLY A 112 1.80 -14.62 -2.35
N THR A 113 1.06 -14.91 -3.41
CA THR A 113 1.60 -15.41 -4.68
C THR A 113 2.28 -14.30 -5.46
N ASP A 114 3.13 -14.66 -6.44
CA ASP A 114 3.75 -13.68 -7.32
C ASP A 114 2.72 -12.90 -8.15
N ALA A 115 1.61 -13.54 -8.54
CA ALA A 115 0.52 -12.89 -9.26
C ALA A 115 -0.15 -11.80 -8.40
N GLU A 116 -0.53 -12.14 -7.15
CA GLU A 116 -1.07 -11.15 -6.20
C GLU A 116 -0.06 -10.02 -5.94
N PHE A 117 1.23 -10.35 -5.87
CA PHE A 117 2.25 -9.34 -5.67
C PHE A 117 2.32 -8.34 -6.83
N GLN A 118 2.31 -8.83 -8.08
CA GLN A 118 2.35 -7.97 -9.27
C GLN A 118 1.09 -7.13 -9.39
N ASP A 119 -0.10 -7.70 -9.17
CA ASP A 119 -1.36 -6.95 -9.22
C ASP A 119 -1.41 -5.84 -8.15
N LEU A 120 -0.89 -6.10 -6.94
CA LEU A 120 -0.76 -5.08 -5.90
C LEU A 120 0.20 -3.96 -6.31
N VAL A 121 1.39 -4.31 -6.80
CA VAL A 121 2.40 -3.32 -7.22
C VAL A 121 1.90 -2.48 -8.38
N ALA A 122 1.28 -3.10 -9.38
CA ALA A 122 0.73 -2.42 -10.55
C ALA A 122 -0.30 -1.37 -10.12
N TRP A 123 -1.21 -1.72 -9.21
CA TRP A 123 -2.15 -0.74 -8.67
C TRP A 123 -1.46 0.37 -7.87
N ILE A 124 -0.54 0.04 -6.96
CA ILE A 124 0.18 1.04 -6.15
C ILE A 124 0.91 2.07 -7.03
N GLU A 125 1.48 1.65 -8.16
CA GLU A 125 2.13 2.55 -9.11
C GLU A 125 1.16 3.54 -9.79
N THR A 126 -0.12 3.18 -9.92
CA THR A 126 -1.14 4.10 -10.47
C THR A 126 -1.53 5.22 -9.50
N LEU A 127 -1.21 5.09 -8.21
CA LEU A 127 -1.57 6.07 -7.17
C LEU A 127 -0.71 7.34 -7.27
N LYS A 128 -1.21 8.32 -8.03
CA LYS A 128 -0.53 9.61 -8.31
C LYS A 128 -1.37 10.83 -7.94
N SER A 129 -2.30 10.64 -7.00
CA SER A 129 -3.38 11.57 -6.69
C SER A 129 -3.43 11.85 -5.19
N GLY A 130 -2.46 12.60 -4.66
CA GLY A 130 -2.47 12.96 -3.23
C GLY A 130 -1.29 13.83 -2.81
N ASN A 131 -1.17 14.04 -1.49
CA ASN A 131 0.00 14.68 -0.92
C ASN A 131 1.18 13.70 -0.90
N LYS A 132 2.41 14.23 -0.99
CA LYS A 132 3.63 13.44 -0.79
C LYS A 132 3.60 12.73 0.57
N GLN A 133 4.22 11.55 0.62
CA GLN A 133 4.42 10.88 1.91
C GLN A 133 5.17 11.81 2.88
N GLU A 134 4.85 11.71 4.17
CA GLU A 134 5.53 12.54 5.17
C GLU A 134 7.05 12.34 5.12
N ALA A 135 7.75 13.48 5.08
CA ALA A 135 9.20 13.50 5.02
C ALA A 135 9.80 12.87 6.29
N GLY A 136 10.74 11.93 6.10
CA GLY A 136 11.50 11.33 7.19
C GLY A 136 11.71 9.82 7.04
N PHE A 137 10.82 9.11 6.35
CA PHE A 137 11.06 7.70 6.00
C PHE A 137 12.17 7.56 4.96
N GLU A 138 12.14 8.42 3.94
CA GLU A 138 12.99 8.38 2.75
C GLU A 138 14.48 8.61 3.07
N SER A 139 14.79 9.46 4.05
CA SER A 139 16.18 9.76 4.44
C SER A 139 16.91 8.54 5.00
N CYS A 140 16.17 7.56 5.52
CA CYS A 140 16.68 6.29 6.04
C CYS A 140 16.62 5.13 5.05
N LEU A 141 16.14 5.34 3.83
CA LEU A 141 16.15 4.31 2.78
C LEU A 141 17.49 4.29 2.04
N LYS A 142 17.96 3.08 1.73
CA LYS A 142 19.02 2.86 0.73
C LYS A 142 18.37 3.12 -0.63
N GLU A 143 18.90 4.07 -1.38
CA GLU A 143 18.44 4.35 -2.75
C GLU A 143 18.68 3.16 -3.67
#